data_AF-A0A7W0T6K7-F1
#
_entry.id   AF-A0A7W0T6K7-F1
#
_cell.length_a   1.000
_cell.length_b   1.000
_cell.length_c   1.000
_cell.angle_alpha   90.00
_cell.angle_beta   90.00
_cell.angle_gamma   90.00
#
_symmetry.space_group_name_H-M   'P 1'
#
loop_
_entity.id
_entity.type
_entity.pdbx_description
1 polymer ?
#
loop_
_entity_poly.entity_id
_entity_poly.type
_entity_poly.pdbx_seq_one_letter_code
_entity_poly.pdbx_strand_id
1 'polypeptide(L)'
;MATLVKIRALRKDLGTQSRLAELLGVSRSRVTRWLDGEGIDETNADRIDQLELVMAMAFRTYEPEAVRAWLTGLNPLLGYRQPIWFIRQGRFEEVVAALRQERAGSFA
;
A
#
# COMPACT_ATOMS: atom_id res chain seq x y z
N MET A 1 0.20 12.98 -14.38
CA MET A 1 -0.95 13.56 -13.65
C MET A 1 -1.70 12.55 -12.79
N ALA A 2 -1.99 11.33 -13.27
CA ALA A 2 -2.68 10.31 -12.48
C ALA A 2 -1.95 9.94 -11.16
N THR A 3 -0.66 9.62 -11.19
CA THR A 3 0.09 9.16 -10.00
C THR A 3 0.13 10.18 -8.85
N LEU A 4 0.17 11.48 -9.14
CA LEU A 4 0.15 12.54 -8.12
C LEU A 4 -1.18 12.58 -7.36
N VAL A 5 -2.30 12.33 -8.05
CA VAL A 5 -3.62 12.22 -7.42
C VAL A 5 -3.63 11.03 -6.46
N LYS A 6 -3.07 9.89 -6.87
CA LYS A 6 -2.95 8.68 -6.04
C LYS A 6 -2.10 8.91 -4.81
N ILE A 7 -0.93 9.56 -4.95
CA ILE A 7 -0.07 9.94 -3.81
C ILE A 7 -0.85 10.76 -2.79
N ARG A 8 -1.62 11.76 -3.25
CA ARG A 8 -2.41 12.62 -2.36
C ARG A 8 -3.54 11.87 -1.66
N ALA A 9 -4.23 10.97 -2.37
CA ALA A 9 -5.27 10.11 -1.81
C ALA A 9 -4.68 9.17 -0.74
N LEU A 10 -3.64 8.41 -1.08
CA LEU A 10 -2.95 7.52 -0.14
C LEU A 10 -2.43 8.25 1.09
N ARG A 11 -1.84 9.44 0.92
CA ARG A 11 -1.39 10.28 2.05
C ARG A 11 -2.55 10.65 2.96
N LYS A 12 -3.71 10.98 2.40
CA LYS A 12 -4.92 11.33 3.15
C LYS A 12 -5.42 10.12 3.94
N ASP A 13 -5.53 8.96 3.29
CA ASP A 13 -6.04 7.73 3.90
C ASP A 13 -5.11 7.22 5.02
N LEU A 14 -3.80 7.39 4.85
CA LEU A 14 -2.80 7.06 5.88
C LEU A 14 -2.68 8.14 6.97
N GLY A 15 -3.28 9.31 6.76
CA GLY A 15 -3.22 10.48 7.62
C GLY A 15 -1.91 11.29 7.54
N THR A 16 -0.78 10.70 7.14
CA THR A 16 0.50 11.42 7.05
C THR A 16 1.37 10.94 5.87
N GLN A 17 2.20 11.84 5.34
CA GLN A 17 3.22 11.49 4.34
C GLN A 17 4.30 10.56 4.89
N SER A 18 4.60 10.62 6.19
CA SER A 18 5.62 9.77 6.82
C SER A 18 5.21 8.30 6.79
N ARG A 19 3.92 8.01 7.03
CA ARG A 19 3.37 6.66 6.91
C ARG A 19 3.40 6.14 5.48
N LEU A 20 3.13 7.00 4.48
CA LEU A 20 3.28 6.61 3.07
C LEU A 20 4.73 6.29 2.73
N ALA A 21 5.67 7.12 3.18
CA ALA A 21 7.10 6.91 2.99
C ALA A 21 7.57 5.60 3.64
N GLU A 22 7.12 5.35 4.87
CA GLU A 22 7.38 4.10 5.59
C GLU A 22 6.85 2.91 4.82
N LEU A 23 5.58 2.89 4.40
CA LEU A 23 5.01 1.79 3.62
C LEU A 23 5.78 1.54 2.32
N LEU A 24 6.13 2.58 1.58
CA LEU A 24 6.88 2.41 0.32
C LEU A 24 8.38 2.12 0.53
N GLY A 25 8.90 2.24 1.75
CA GLY A 25 10.33 2.05 2.03
C GLY A 25 11.20 3.15 1.41
N VAL A 26 10.68 4.37 1.33
CA VAL A 26 11.37 5.55 0.78
C VAL A 26 11.54 6.63 1.83
N SER A 27 12.42 7.61 1.58
CA SER A 27 12.55 8.75 2.50
C SER A 27 11.32 9.66 2.44
N ARG A 28 10.99 10.30 3.57
CA ARG A 28 9.94 11.33 3.62
C ARG A 28 10.20 12.47 2.64
N SER A 29 11.46 12.87 2.48
CA SER A 29 11.86 13.92 1.52
C SER A 29 11.55 13.54 0.08
N ARG A 30 11.69 12.27 -0.28
CA ARG A 30 11.34 11.78 -1.62
C ARG A 30 9.84 11.94 -1.89
N VAL A 31 8.99 11.63 -0.90
CA VAL A 31 7.54 11.83 -1.00
C VAL A 31 7.17 13.32 -1.11
N THR A 32 7.89 14.21 -0.41
CA THR A 32 7.70 15.67 -0.56
C THR A 32 7.97 16.11 -2.00
N ARG A 33 9.12 15.73 -2.58
CA ARG A 33 9.46 16.09 -3.97
C ARG A 33 8.43 15.60 -4.99
N TRP A 34 7.88 14.40 -4.79
CA TRP A 34 6.79 13.90 -5.64
C TRP A 34 5.54 14.77 -5.54
N LEU A 35 5.16 15.19 -4.33
CA LEU A 35 4.01 16.05 -4.08
C LEU A 35 4.18 17.45 -4.68
N ASP A 36 5.42 17.94 -4.74
CA ASP A 36 5.83 19.22 -5.31
C ASP A 36 5.98 19.16 -6.85
N GLY A 37 5.83 17.97 -7.44
CA GLY A 37 5.79 17.79 -8.90
C GLY A 37 7.14 17.52 -9.55
N GLU A 38 8.18 17.22 -8.79
CA GLU A 38 9.54 16.92 -9.31
C GLU A 38 9.65 15.58 -10.06
N GLY A 39 8.53 14.92 -10.33
CA GLY A 39 8.48 13.64 -11.03
C GLY A 39 8.74 12.43 -10.12
N ILE A 40 8.31 11.26 -10.59
CA ILE A 40 8.44 9.97 -9.92
C ILE A 40 8.97 8.98 -10.95
N ASP A 41 9.92 8.13 -10.56
CA ASP A 41 10.41 7.05 -11.41
C ASP A 41 9.33 5.96 -11.58
N GLU A 42 9.43 5.21 -12.67
CA GLU A 42 8.45 4.17 -13.05
C GLU A 42 8.27 3.12 -11.95
N THR A 43 9.37 2.66 -11.34
CA THR A 43 9.32 1.68 -10.24
C THR A 43 8.49 2.17 -9.05
N ASN A 44 8.65 3.43 -8.63
CA ASN A 44 7.85 3.98 -7.54
C ASN A 44 6.42 4.33 -7.99
N ALA A 45 6.20 4.68 -9.25
CA ALA A 45 4.85 4.85 -9.79
C ALA A 45 4.06 3.53 -9.74
N ASP A 46 4.67 2.42 -10.16
CA ASP A 46 4.08 1.08 -10.11
C ASP A 46 3.75 0.66 -8.68
N ARG A 47 4.68 0.88 -7.73
CA ARG A 47 4.42 0.59 -6.31
C ARG A 47 3.25 1.38 -5.74
N ILE A 48 3.04 2.61 -6.22
CA ILE A 48 1.91 3.44 -5.81
C ILE A 48 0.60 2.88 -6.37
N ASP A 49 0.59 2.47 -7.64
CA ASP A 49 -0.57 1.85 -8.26
C ASP A 49 -0.95 0.53 -7.55
N GLN A 50 0.05 -0.27 -7.20
CA GLN A 50 -0.14 -1.50 -6.45
C GLN A 50 -0.67 -1.24 -5.04
N LEU A 51 -0.09 -0.26 -4.33
CA LEU A 51 -0.52 0.10 -2.98
C LEU A 51 -1.95 0.65 -2.98
N GLU A 52 -2.30 1.51 -3.94
CA GLU A 52 -3.66 2.04 -4.13
C GLU A 52 -4.67 0.90 -4.27
N LEU A 53 -4.41 -0.06 -5.16
CA LEU A 53 -5.31 -1.20 -5.37
C LEU A 53 -5.48 -2.03 -4.11
N VAL A 54 -4.36 -2.40 -3.45
CA VAL A 54 -4.39 -3.22 -2.24
C VAL A 54 -5.15 -2.51 -1.12
N MET A 55 -4.88 -1.22 -0.90
CA MET A 55 -5.58 -0.45 0.14
C MET A 55 -7.07 -0.30 -0.18
N ALA A 56 -7.44 -0.02 -1.43
CA ALA A 56 -8.84 0.04 -1.85
C ALA A 56 -9.58 -1.28 -1.62
N MET A 57 -8.91 -2.42 -1.82
CA MET A 57 -9.48 -3.73 -1.49
C MET A 57 -9.61 -3.95 0.01
N ALA A 58 -8.59 -3.61 0.79
CA ALA A 58 -8.56 -3.81 2.23
C ALA A 58 -9.58 -2.92 2.97
N PHE A 59 -9.77 -1.67 2.54
CA PHE A 59 -10.77 -0.75 3.12
C PHE A 59 -12.22 -1.21 2.96
N ARG A 60 -12.50 -2.20 2.12
CA ARG A 60 -13.84 -2.80 2.04
C ARG A 60 -14.17 -3.67 3.25
N THR A 61 -13.17 -4.02 4.07
CA THR A 61 -13.31 -4.93 5.20
C THR A 61 -12.77 -4.32 6.49
N TYR A 62 -11.70 -3.52 6.40
CA TYR A 62 -10.99 -3.00 7.56
C TYR A 62 -11.01 -1.47 7.61
N GLU A 63 -11.03 -0.94 8.84
CA GLU A 63 -10.80 0.48 9.10
C GLU A 63 -9.36 0.91 8.76
N PRO A 64 -9.10 2.22 8.55
CA PRO A 64 -7.79 2.71 8.13
C PRO A 64 -6.59 2.22 8.95
N GLU A 65 -6.75 2.22 10.27
CA GLU A 65 -5.70 1.78 11.19
C GLU A 65 -5.43 0.27 11.09
N ALA A 66 -6.49 -0.52 10.88
CA ALA A 66 -6.41 -1.97 10.72
C ALA A 66 -5.79 -2.36 9.37
N VAL A 67 -6.05 -1.62 8.28
CA VAL A 67 -5.35 -1.81 7.00
C VAL A 67 -3.84 -1.59 7.17
N ARG A 68 -3.43 -0.55 7.92
CA ARG A 68 -2.00 -0.33 8.17
C ARG A 68 -1.40 -1.49 8.95
N ALA A 69 -2.05 -1.90 10.03
CA ALA A 69 -1.60 -3.03 10.84
C ALA A 69 -1.52 -4.33 10.04
N TRP A 70 -2.46 -4.55 9.12
CA TRP A 70 -2.45 -5.71 8.22
C TRP A 70 -1.27 -5.65 7.25
N LEU A 71 -1.01 -4.50 6.63
CA LEU A 71 0.09 -4.30 5.68
C LEU A 71 1.49 -4.47 6.31
N THR A 72 1.64 -4.09 7.57
CA THR A 72 2.93 -4.16 8.30
C THR A 72 3.03 -5.36 9.26
N GLY A 73 1.94 -6.07 9.50
CA GLY A 73 1.90 -7.28 10.31
C GLY A 73 2.36 -8.51 9.55
N LEU A 74 2.76 -9.57 10.27
CA LEU A 74 3.08 -10.86 9.66
C LEU A 74 1.78 -11.54 9.21
N ASN A 75 1.70 -11.93 7.94
CA ASN A 75 0.52 -12.58 7.39
C ASN A 75 0.78 -14.08 7.14
N PRO A 76 0.02 -15.01 7.77
CA PRO A 76 0.17 -16.45 7.56
C PRO A 76 -0.04 -16.91 6.12
N LEU A 77 -0.94 -16.27 5.37
CA LEU A 77 -1.20 -16.57 3.95
C LEU A 77 -0.01 -16.17 3.05
N LEU A 78 0.88 -15.32 3.55
CA LEU A 78 2.09 -14.86 2.88
C LEU A 78 3.37 -15.45 3.48
N GLY A 79 3.27 -16.63 4.10
CA GLY A 79 4.43 -17.31 4.71
C GLY A 79 5.04 -16.53 5.86
N TYR A 80 4.20 -15.91 6.69
CA TYR A 80 4.60 -15.07 7.82
C TYR A 80 5.52 -13.91 7.43
N ARG A 81 5.30 -13.33 6.25
CA ARG A 81 5.92 -12.07 5.84
C ARG A 81 4.92 -10.92 5.87
N GLN A 82 5.46 -9.70 5.90
CA GLN A 82 4.66 -8.50 5.83
C GLN A 82 4.11 -8.29 4.41
N PRO A 83 2.80 -8.07 4.21
CA PRO A 83 2.25 -7.79 2.89
C PRO A 83 2.94 -6.63 2.16
N ILE A 84 3.32 -5.57 2.89
CA ILE A 84 4.00 -4.43 2.29
C ILE A 84 5.35 -4.79 1.66
N TRP A 85 6.03 -5.83 2.16
CA TRP A 85 7.28 -6.31 1.57
C TRP A 85 7.06 -6.77 0.13
N PHE A 86 5.99 -7.50 -0.16
CA PHE A 86 5.68 -7.98 -1.51
C PHE A 86 5.39 -6.84 -2.47
N ILE A 87 4.64 -5.81 -2.03
CA ILE A 87 4.40 -4.60 -2.84
C ILE A 87 5.72 -3.92 -3.18
N ARG A 88 6.65 -3.79 -2.22
CA ARG A 88 7.98 -3.22 -2.50
C ARG A 88 8.79 -4.05 -3.49
N GLN A 89 8.59 -5.37 -3.53
CA GLN A 89 9.22 -6.27 -4.50
C GLN A 89 8.46 -6.38 -5.84
N GLY A 90 7.38 -5.63 -6.05
CA GLY A 90 6.56 -5.73 -7.27
C GLY A 90 5.70 -7.00 -7.35
N ARG A 91 5.57 -7.74 -6.24
CA ARG A 91 4.85 -9.03 -6.11
C ARG A 91 3.46 -8.85 -5.49
N PHE A 92 2.76 -7.77 -5.82
CA PHE A 92 1.49 -7.40 -5.18
C PHE A 92 0.35 -8.40 -5.41
N GLU A 93 0.42 -9.22 -6.47
CA GLU A 93 -0.60 -10.23 -6.79
C GLU A 93 -0.81 -11.23 -5.66
N GLU A 94 0.26 -11.59 -4.95
CA GLU A 94 0.21 -12.46 -3.77
C GLU A 94 -0.59 -11.81 -2.63
N VAL A 95 -0.42 -10.50 -2.44
CA VAL A 95 -1.16 -9.70 -1.46
C VAL A 95 -2.64 -9.63 -1.81
N VAL A 96 -2.96 -9.43 -3.09
CA VAL A 96 -4.33 -9.44 -3.61
C VAL A 96 -4.98 -10.81 -3.41
N ALA A 97 -4.25 -11.89 -3.69
CA ALA A 97 -4.74 -13.26 -3.47
C ALA A 97 -5.05 -13.52 -1.98
N ALA A 98 -4.14 -13.12 -1.08
CA ALA A 98 -4.33 -13.25 0.36
C ALA A 98 -5.58 -12.49 0.86
N LEU A 99 -5.78 -11.24 0.41
CA LEU A 99 -6.99 -10.46 0.75
C LEU A 99 -8.28 -11.13 0.27
N ARG A 100 -8.28 -11.70 -0.94
CA ARG A 100 -9.44 -12.42 -1.47
C ARG A 100 -9.75 -13.68 -0.67
N GLN A 101 -8.73 -14.44 -0.31
CA GLN A 101 -8.87 -15.66 0.49
C GLN A 101 -9.38 -15.35 1.90
N GLU A 102 -8.80 -14.35 2.58
CA GLU A 102 -9.24 -13.93 3.91
C GLU A 102 -10.69 -13.45 3.90
N ARG A 103 -11.06 -12.68 2.87
CA ARG A 103 -12.44 -12.25 2.66
C ARG A 103 -13.40 -13.42 2.41
N ALA A 104 -13.01 -14.40 1.59
CA ALA A 104 -13.85 -15.58 1.32
C ALA A 104 -14.08 -16.42 2.58
N GLY A 105 -13.05 -16.56 3.44
CA GLY A 105 -13.16 -17.24 4.73
C GLY A 105 -14.01 -16.48 5.75
N SER A 106 -14.07 -15.15 5.68
CA SER A 106 -14.91 -14.33 6.56
C SER A 106 -16.41 -14.39 6.25
N PHE A 107 -16.80 -14.87 5.06
CA PHE A 107 -18.21 -14.98 4.64
C PHE A 107 -18.76 -16.41 4.66
N ALA A 108 -17.94 -17.39 5.03
CA ALA A 108 -18.32 -18.81 5.18
C ALA A 108 -18.73 -19.11 6.63
#